data_AF-A0AAD5R150-F1
#
_entry.id   AF-A0AAD5R150-F1
#
_cell.length_a   1.000
_cell.length_b   1.000
_cell.length_c   1.000
_cell.angle_alpha   90.00
_cell.angle_beta   90.00
_cell.angle_gamma   90.00
#
_symmetry.space_group_name_H-M   'P 1'
#
loop_
_entity.id
_entity.type
_entity.pdbx_description
1 polymer ?
#
loop_
_entity_poly.entity_id
_entity_poly.type
_entity_poly.pdbx_seq_one_letter_code
_entity_poly.pdbx_strand_id
1 'polypeptide(L)'
;MNVCRNEQKVMDACVEEKLHLTRPKMGYFSKLHVHESAHPPPERKVRDYKAEAAKVLAELPEDYHFRKDYRKYNDWRCNIVES
;
A
#
# COMPACT_ATOMS: atom_id res chain seq x y z
N MET A 1 18.78 -22.70 -17.37
CA MET A 1 18.56 -24.03 -16.76
C MET A 1 18.70 -23.91 -15.26
N ASN A 2 17.81 -24.54 -14.49
CA ASN A 2 17.82 -24.53 -13.03
C ASN A 2 19.05 -25.32 -12.51
N VAL A 3 20.14 -24.64 -12.17
CA VAL A 3 21.42 -25.27 -11.82
C VAL A 3 21.35 -26.08 -10.51
N CYS A 4 20.49 -25.69 -9.56
CA CYS A 4 20.49 -26.22 -8.19
C CYS A 4 19.33 -27.20 -7.87
N ARG A 5 18.66 -27.80 -8.87
CA ARG A 5 17.51 -28.69 -8.61
C ARG A 5 17.89 -29.99 -7.90
N ASN A 6 19.08 -30.51 -8.16
CA ASN A 6 19.57 -31.73 -7.54
C ASN A 6 19.86 -31.51 -6.05
N GLU A 7 20.53 -30.40 -5.72
CA GLU A 7 20.81 -29.99 -4.34
C GLU A 7 19.53 -29.68 -3.58
N GLN A 8 18.58 -28.98 -4.22
CA GLN A 8 17.28 -28.69 -3.63
C GLN A 8 16.54 -29.97 -3.21
N LYS A 9 16.57 -31.02 -4.04
CA LYS A 9 15.92 -32.30 -3.71
C LYS A 9 16.51 -32.94 -2.45
N VAL A 10 17.84 -32.93 -2.31
CA VAL A 10 18.53 -33.49 -1.15
C VAL A 10 18.22 -32.70 0.12
N MET A 11 18.20 -31.38 0.02
CA MET A 11 17.85 -30.51 1.15
C MET A 11 16.38 -30.68 1.57
N ASP A 12 15.45 -30.65 0.61
CA ASP A 12 14.01 -30.80 0.87
C ASP A 12 13.73 -32.15 1.59
N ALA A 13 14.38 -33.24 1.18
CA ALA A 13 14.26 -34.55 1.84
C ALA A 13 14.79 -34.53 3.29
N CYS A 14 15.97 -33.95 3.52
CA CYS A 14 16.55 -33.85 4.87
C CYS A 14 15.67 -33.04 5.83
N VAL A 15 15.06 -31.95 5.34
CA VAL A 15 14.15 -31.09 6.12
C VAL A 15 12.84 -31.81 6.42
N GLU A 16 12.29 -32.56 5.47
CA GLU A 16 11.06 -33.34 5.68
C GLU A 16 11.29 -34.47 6.71
N GLU A 17 12.43 -35.16 6.65
CA GLU A 17 12.75 -36.25 7.58
C GLU A 17 13.02 -35.76 9.01
N LYS A 18 13.79 -34.67 9.17
CA LYS A 18 14.26 -34.23 10.50
C LYS A 18 13.38 -33.19 11.17
N LEU A 19 12.69 -32.37 10.39
CA LEU A 19 11.88 -31.25 10.90
C LEU A 19 10.39 -31.42 10.59
N HIS A 20 10.02 -32.45 9.81
CA HIS A 20 8.63 -32.70 9.39
C HIS A 20 7.99 -31.50 8.67
N LEU A 21 8.82 -30.70 7.98
CA LEU A 21 8.39 -29.54 7.22
C LEU A 21 8.34 -29.89 5.73
N THR A 22 7.13 -29.93 5.16
CA THR A 22 6.95 -30.17 3.73
C THR A 22 7.09 -28.88 2.93
N ARG A 23 7.75 -28.95 1.77
CA ARG A 23 7.87 -27.80 0.88
C ARG A 23 6.49 -27.34 0.34
N PRO A 24 6.12 -26.06 0.50
CA PRO A 24 4.85 -25.55 -0.01
C PRO A 24 4.74 -25.63 -1.54
N LYS A 25 3.51 -25.81 -2.03
CA LYS A 25 3.23 -25.81 -3.48
C LYS A 25 3.53 -24.45 -4.10
N MET A 26 3.81 -24.46 -5.40
CA MET A 26 3.99 -23.23 -6.18
C MET A 26 2.76 -22.32 -6.01
N GLY A 27 3.02 -21.04 -5.73
CA GLY A 27 1.98 -20.04 -5.48
C GLY A 27 1.47 -19.95 -4.04
N TYR A 28 1.92 -20.83 -3.11
CA TYR A 28 1.56 -20.71 -1.69
C TYR A 28 1.93 -19.33 -1.12
N PHE A 29 3.13 -18.84 -1.41
CA PHE A 29 3.63 -17.53 -0.98
C PHE A 29 3.05 -16.36 -1.77
N SER A 30 2.38 -16.62 -2.89
CA SER A 30 1.73 -15.59 -3.69
C SER A 30 0.29 -15.33 -3.22
N LYS A 31 -0.25 -16.19 -2.35
CA LYS A 31 -1.58 -15.99 -1.75
C LYS A 31 -1.50 -14.96 -0.63
N LEU A 32 -2.58 -14.22 -0.44
CA LEU A 32 -2.72 -13.30 0.69
C LEU A 32 -2.80 -14.10 1.99
N HIS A 33 -1.87 -13.87 2.91
CA HIS A 33 -1.85 -14.48 4.23
C HIS A 33 -2.39 -13.46 5.23
N VAL A 34 -3.42 -13.84 5.99
CA VAL A 34 -3.96 -13.01 7.06
C VAL A 34 -3.27 -13.44 8.35
N HIS A 35 -2.59 -12.49 9.02
CA HIS A 35 -1.92 -12.72 10.28
C HIS A 35 -2.72 -12.08 11.42
N GLU A 36 -3.00 -12.85 12.46
CA GLU A 36 -3.61 -12.32 13.68
C GLU A 36 -2.54 -11.66 14.54
N SER A 37 -2.69 -10.36 14.81
CA SER A 37 -1.82 -9.62 15.71
C SER A 37 -2.54 -9.36 17.05
N ALA A 38 -1.84 -9.54 18.17
CA ALA A 38 -2.36 -9.16 19.48
C ALA A 38 -2.51 -7.64 19.64
N HIS A 39 -1.76 -6.86 18.85
CA HIS A 39 -1.81 -5.41 18.88
C HIS A 39 -3.00 -4.89 18.08
N PRO A 40 -3.66 -3.81 18.57
CA PRO A 40 -4.70 -3.15 17.81
C PRO A 40 -4.13 -2.55 16.51
N PRO A 41 -4.99 -2.38 15.49
CA PRO A 41 -4.57 -1.76 14.24
C PRO A 41 -4.04 -0.33 14.49
N PRO A 42 -3.00 0.10 13.76
CA PRO A 42 -2.45 1.44 13.93
C PRO A 42 -3.49 2.51 13.58
N GLU A 43 -3.48 3.60 14.34
CA GLU A 43 -4.34 4.74 14.06
C GLU A 43 -4.00 5.35 12.70
N ARG A 44 -5.03 5.53 11.85
CA ARG A 44 -4.86 6.18 10.54
C ARG A 44 -4.67 7.68 10.76
N LYS A 45 -3.45 8.16 10.55
CA LYS A 45 -3.16 9.60 10.50
C LYS A 45 -3.62 10.17 9.15
N VAL A 46 -4.90 10.52 9.06
CA VAL A 46 -5.45 11.25 7.91
C VAL A 46 -5.21 12.74 8.16
N ARG A 47 -4.50 13.41 7.24
CA ARG A 47 -4.36 14.87 7.29
C ARG A 47 -5.68 15.52 6.93
N ASP A 48 -6.14 16.46 7.75
CA ASP A 48 -7.31 17.26 7.42
C ASP A 48 -6.90 18.46 6.55
N TYR A 49 -6.98 18.25 5.24
CA TYR A 49 -6.68 19.28 4.25
C TYR A 49 -7.59 20.51 4.35
N LYS A 50 -8.81 20.37 4.87
CA LYS A 50 -9.73 21.51 5.01
C LYS A 50 -9.31 22.42 6.15
N ALA A 51 -8.92 21.84 7.28
CA ALA A 51 -8.42 22.60 8.43
C ALA A 51 -7.09 23.30 8.11
N GLU A 52 -6.20 22.66 7.36
CA GLU A 52 -4.96 23.28 6.88
C GLU A 52 -5.24 24.42 5.89
N ALA A 53 -6.13 24.19 4.91
CA ALA A 53 -6.50 25.21 3.93
C ALA A 53 -7.17 26.42 4.59
N ALA A 54 -8.01 26.23 5.60
CA ALA A 54 -8.67 27.31 6.32
C ALA A 54 -7.68 28.24 7.02
N LYS A 55 -6.57 27.71 7.57
CA LYS A 55 -5.50 28.52 8.17
C LYS A 55 -4.79 29.37 7.12
N VAL A 56 -4.42 28.74 5.99
CA VAL A 56 -3.79 29.43 4.86
C VAL A 56 -4.71 30.55 4.32
N LEU A 57 -6.01 30.29 4.21
CA LEU A 57 -6.99 31.29 3.77
C LEU A 57 -7.19 32.45 4.77
N ALA A 58 -6.95 32.21 6.06
CA ALA A 58 -7.02 33.26 7.08
C ALA A 58 -5.80 34.18 7.07
N GLU A 59 -4.62 33.67 6.69
CA GLU A 59 -3.38 34.44 6.58
C GLU A 59 -3.33 35.33 5.32
N LEU A 60 -4.12 34.99 4.30
CA LEU A 60 -4.12 35.71 3.03
C LEU A 60 -4.97 37.00 3.09
N PRO A 61 -4.51 38.12 2.50
CA PRO A 61 -5.29 39.34 2.34
C PRO A 61 -6.63 39.08 1.63
N GLU A 62 -7.65 39.88 1.94
CA GLU A 62 -9.02 39.69 1.42
C GLU A 62 -9.09 39.78 -0.11
N ASP A 63 -8.23 40.58 -0.74
CA ASP A 63 -8.17 40.81 -2.19
C ASP A 63 -7.13 39.94 -2.91
N TYR A 64 -6.75 38.81 -2.31
CA TYR A 64 -5.80 37.89 -2.94
C TYR A 64 -6.51 36.94 -3.91
N HIS A 65 -6.07 36.92 -5.17
CA HIS A 65 -6.72 36.19 -6.28
C HIS A 65 -6.95 34.69 -6.01
N PHE A 66 -6.15 34.05 -5.15
CA PHE A 66 -6.29 32.63 -4.81
C PHE A 66 -7.35 32.31 -3.73
N ARG A 67 -8.05 33.32 -3.18
CA ARG A 67 -9.12 33.10 -2.18
C ARG A 67 -10.37 32.45 -2.79
N LYS A 68 -10.61 32.66 -4.10
CA LYS A 68 -11.78 32.17 -4.84
C LYS A 68 -11.45 31.04 -5.82
N ASP A 69 -10.18 30.87 -6.19
CA ASP A 69 -9.73 29.89 -7.18
C ASP A 69 -9.40 28.54 -6.53
N TYR A 70 -10.41 27.87 -5.99
CA TYR A 70 -10.30 26.42 -5.80
C TYR A 70 -10.36 25.80 -7.20
N ARG A 71 -9.21 25.57 -7.83
CA ARG A 71 -9.14 24.64 -8.96
C ARG A 71 -9.64 23.30 -8.41
N LYS A 72 -10.89 22.95 -8.69
CA LYS A 72 -11.50 21.70 -8.23
C LYS A 72 -10.54 20.59 -8.66
N TYR A 73 -9.90 19.93 -7.70
CA TYR A 73 -8.98 18.84 -7.98
C TYR A 73 -9.65 17.74 -8.85
N ASN A 74 -10.98 17.65 -8.82
CA ASN A 74 -11.79 16.77 -9.67
C ASN A 74 -12.10 17.30 -11.08
N ASP A 75 -12.01 18.60 -11.38
CA ASP A 75 -12.28 19.11 -12.75
C ASP A 75 -11.25 18.60 -13.76
N TRP A 76 -10.00 18.41 -13.33
CA TRP A 76 -8.97 17.80 -14.18
C TRP A 76 -9.31 16.35 -14.56
N ARG A 77 -9.92 15.57 -13.66
CA ARG A 77 -10.30 14.17 -13.95
C ARG A 77 -11.46 14.05 -14.93
N CYS A 78 -12.39 15.01 -14.94
CA CYS A 78 -13.52 15.01 -15.87
C CYS A 78 -13.10 15.32 -17.31
N ASN A 79 -12.07 16.14 -17.53
CA ASN A 79 -11.63 16.51 -18.88
C ASN A 79 -10.79 15.45 -19.62
N ILE A 80 -10.38 14.35 -18.96
CA ILE A 80 -9.57 13.27 -19.59
C ILE A 80 -10.44 12.14 -20.15
N VAL A 81 -11.68 11.98 -19.66
CA VAL A 81 -12.56 10.87 -20.06
C VAL A 81 -13.54 11.27 -21.19
N GLU A 82 -13.63 12.56 -21.52
CA GLU A 82 -14.46 13.09 -22.61
C GLU A 82 -13.62 13.71 -23.74
N SER A 83 -12.69 12.94 -24.32
CA SER A 83 -11.96 13.31 -25.55
C SER A 83 -11.79 12.11 -26.47
#